data_AF-E6U907-F1
#
_entry.id   AF-E6U907-F1
#
_cell.length_a   1.000
_cell.length_b   1.000
_cell.length_c   1.000
_cell.angle_alpha   90.00
_cell.angle_beta   90.00
_cell.angle_gamma   90.00
#
_symmetry.space_group_name_H-M   'P 1'
#
loop_
_entity.id
_entity.type
_entity.pdbx_description
1 polymer ?
#
loop_
_entity_poly.entity_id
_entity_poly.type
_entity_poly.pdbx_seq_one_letter_code
_entity_poly.pdbx_strand_id
1 'polypeptide(L)'
;MISPVSFNGVALNDSFFSSDLRGVFDSDKALTLDDILGDGQVFGRSKVAERKLVLNITAAAQDLARLATLNQMVAGNALKMLIIDTDIGRLYGYGEVTTFAWADDTPLMQSMQLTMPDPHWYALQPSTLSLEPSIANGVIFGDPVRIALDAGGSDNAARTILDADNSDSAARTQLDAGGSN
;
A
#
# COMPACT_ATOMS: atom_id res chain seq x y z
N MET A 1 -8.00 17.19 11.17
CA MET A 1 -7.46 16.06 11.95
C MET A 1 -6.35 15.46 11.10
N ILE A 2 -5.16 15.23 11.64
CA ILE A 2 -4.01 14.79 10.81
C ILE A 2 -4.26 13.35 10.35
N SER A 3 -4.51 13.23 9.06
CA SER A 3 -4.53 12.00 8.28
C SER A 3 -3.24 11.21 8.48
N PRO A 4 -3.30 9.89 8.74
CA PRO A 4 -2.14 9.03 8.64
C PRO A 4 -1.41 9.27 7.31
N VAL A 5 -0.12 9.60 7.40
CA VAL A 5 0.75 9.75 6.24
C VAL A 5 1.66 8.53 6.17
N SER A 6 1.78 7.94 4.99
CA SER A 6 2.78 6.93 4.68
C SER A 6 3.68 7.43 3.56
N PHE A 7 4.99 7.39 3.79
CA PHE A 7 6.00 7.82 2.84
C PHE A 7 6.86 6.63 2.40
N ASN A 8 6.77 6.30 1.13
CA ASN A 8 7.48 5.19 0.50
C ASN A 8 7.37 3.86 1.28
N GLY A 9 6.19 3.59 1.85
CA GLY A 9 5.90 2.40 2.65
C GLY A 9 6.18 2.53 4.16
N VAL A 10 6.76 3.64 4.62
CA VAL A 10 6.97 3.92 6.05
C VAL A 10 5.80 4.74 6.58
N ALA A 11 5.11 4.23 7.60
CA ALA A 11 4.08 4.99 8.31
C ALA A 11 4.72 6.08 9.18
N LEU A 12 4.29 7.33 9.01
CA LEU A 12 4.85 8.50 9.69
C LEU A 12 3.93 9.07 10.79
N ASN A 13 2.81 8.41 11.07
CA ASN A 13 1.88 8.73 12.14
C ASN A 13 1.58 7.45 12.93
N ASP A 14 2.60 6.97 13.65
CA ASP A 14 2.50 5.82 14.53
C ASP A 14 2.97 6.18 15.95
N SER A 15 3.22 5.19 16.82
CA SER A 15 3.70 5.46 18.18
C SER A 15 5.12 6.05 18.24
N PHE A 16 5.86 6.06 17.13
CA PHE A 16 7.26 6.48 17.04
C PHE A 16 7.44 7.78 16.23
N PHE A 17 6.75 7.87 15.09
CA PHE A 17 6.74 9.04 14.22
C PHE A 17 5.44 9.81 14.37
N SER A 18 5.56 11.13 14.49
CA SER A 18 4.46 12.07 14.28
C SER A 18 4.79 12.93 13.08
N SER A 19 3.87 13.06 12.13
CA SER A 19 4.09 13.89 10.95
C SER A 19 2.94 14.85 10.64
N ASP A 20 3.30 16.00 10.05
CA ASP A 20 2.39 17.03 9.56
C ASP A 20 2.74 17.34 8.10
N LEU A 21 1.80 17.14 7.19
CA LEU A 21 1.97 17.36 5.76
C LEU A 21 1.20 18.62 5.33
N ARG A 22 1.91 19.56 4.69
CA ARG A 22 1.37 20.83 4.21
C ARG A 22 1.46 20.95 2.70
N GLY A 23 0.59 21.76 2.12
CA GLY A 23 0.52 21.98 0.66
C GLY A 23 -0.28 20.92 -0.10
N VAL A 24 -0.94 19.99 0.61
CA VAL A 24 -1.63 18.83 0.02
C VAL A 24 -2.66 19.22 -1.05
N PHE A 25 -3.45 20.26 -0.77
CA PHE A 25 -4.52 20.72 -1.64
C PHE A 25 -4.22 22.06 -2.32
N ASP A 26 -3.01 22.59 -2.10
CA ASP A 26 -2.58 23.82 -2.73
C ASP A 26 -2.30 23.52 -4.22
N SER A 27 -2.87 24.33 -5.11
CA SER A 27 -2.68 24.16 -6.54
C SER A 27 -2.30 25.48 -7.19
N ASP A 28 -1.07 25.55 -7.67
CA ASP A 28 -0.60 26.68 -8.44
C ASP A 28 -0.85 26.44 -9.94
N LYS A 29 -1.19 27.50 -10.65
CA LYS A 29 -1.31 27.50 -12.11
C LYS A 29 -0.25 28.42 -12.70
N ALA A 30 0.51 27.87 -13.64
CA ALA A 30 1.34 28.69 -14.52
C ALA A 30 0.46 29.23 -15.66
N LEU A 31 0.41 30.55 -15.78
CA LEU A 31 -0.30 31.26 -16.85
C LEU A 31 0.71 31.95 -17.74
N THR A 32 0.64 31.69 -19.04
CA THR A 32 1.35 32.48 -20.05
C THR A 32 0.36 33.47 -20.64
N LEU A 33 0.69 34.76 -20.51
CA LEU A 33 -0.12 35.86 -21.01
C LEU A 33 0.59 36.46 -22.22
N ASP A 34 -0.15 36.61 -23.30
CA ASP A 34 0.33 37.31 -24.49
C ASP A 34 -0.17 38.74 -24.42
N ASP A 35 0.77 39.68 -24.43
CA ASP A 35 0.49 41.11 -24.40
C ASP A 35 0.14 41.59 -25.82
N ILE A 36 -1.00 42.28 -25.94
CA ILE A 36 -1.42 42.88 -27.21
C ILE A 36 -1.13 44.37 -27.11
N LEU A 37 -0.36 44.90 -28.08
CA LEU A 37 -0.02 46.32 -28.23
C LEU A 37 -1.27 47.20 -28.44
N GLY A 38 -2.08 47.42 -27.41
CA GLY A 38 -3.31 48.22 -27.53
C GLY A 38 -4.35 48.13 -26.41
N ASP A 39 -3.95 47.79 -25.17
CA ASP A 39 -4.78 47.46 -24.00
C ASP A 39 -5.33 46.02 -23.97
N GLY A 40 -5.02 45.35 -22.86
CA GLY A 40 -5.49 44.00 -22.55
C GLY A 40 -4.42 42.92 -22.68
N GLN A 41 -4.66 41.78 -22.03
CA GLN A 41 -3.82 40.58 -22.13
C GLN A 41 -4.71 39.39 -22.52
N VAL A 42 -4.21 38.54 -23.42
CA VAL A 42 -4.90 37.30 -23.80
C VAL A 42 -4.25 36.12 -23.08
N PHE A 43 -5.08 35.22 -22.55
CA PHE A 43 -4.61 33.96 -21.97
C PHE A 43 -4.14 33.02 -23.07
N GLY A 44 -2.83 32.85 -23.21
CA GLY A 44 -2.25 31.97 -24.23
C GLY A 44 -2.30 30.50 -23.81
N ARG A 45 -1.70 30.18 -22.64
CA ARG A 45 -1.66 28.80 -22.11
C ARG A 45 -1.80 28.78 -20.59
N SER A 46 -2.48 27.76 -20.08
CA SER A 46 -2.57 27.46 -18.65
C SER A 46 -2.12 26.03 -18.41
N LYS A 47 -1.16 25.83 -17.50
CA LYS A 47 -0.71 24.50 -17.05
C LYS A 47 -0.74 24.46 -15.52
N VAL A 48 -1.15 23.33 -14.96
CA VAL A 48 -0.99 23.08 -13.51
C VAL A 48 0.49 22.94 -13.22
N ALA A 49 1.00 23.75 -12.29
CA ALA A 49 2.40 23.68 -11.88
C ALA A 49 2.65 22.43 -11.03
N GLU A 50 3.91 22.05 -10.91
CA GLU A 50 4.34 21.01 -9.96
C GLU A 50 3.93 21.41 -8.55
N ARG A 51 3.45 20.45 -7.76
CA ARG A 51 3.01 20.72 -6.40
C ARG A 51 4.20 20.63 -5.45
N LYS A 52 4.37 21.66 -4.61
CA LYS A 52 5.37 21.66 -3.54
C LYS A 52 4.70 21.31 -2.22
N LEU A 53 5.22 20.30 -1.54
CA LEU A 53 4.75 19.88 -0.22
C LEU A 53 5.85 20.06 0.81
N VAL A 54 5.43 20.26 2.05
CA VAL A 54 6.33 20.27 3.20
C VAL A 54 5.86 19.20 4.17
N LEU A 55 6.69 18.20 4.41
CA LEU A 55 6.45 17.14 5.37
C LEU A 55 7.33 17.36 6.59
N ASN A 56 6.70 17.70 7.70
CA ASN A 56 7.37 17.81 8.99
C ASN A 56 7.26 16.46 9.71
N ILE A 57 8.38 15.90 10.14
CA ILE A 57 8.46 14.63 10.84
C ILE A 57 9.10 14.89 12.20
N THR A 58 8.49 14.37 13.25
CA THR A 58 9.05 14.32 14.60
C THR A 58 9.19 12.86 14.98
N ALA A 59 10.38 12.45 15.40
CA ALA A 59 10.67 11.08 15.81
C ALA A 59 11.13 11.04 17.27
N ALA A 60 10.66 10.03 18.01
CA ALA A 60 11.24 9.71 19.31
C ALA A 60 12.67 9.17 19.12
N ALA A 61 13.62 9.57 19.95
CA ALA A 61 15.05 9.26 19.76
C ALA A 61 15.45 7.80 20.06
N GLN A 62 14.50 6.91 20.34
CA GLN A 62 14.76 5.63 21.01
C GLN A 62 15.01 4.44 20.06
N ASP A 63 14.68 4.55 18.77
CA ASP A 63 14.81 3.46 17.79
C ASP A 63 15.61 3.87 16.55
N LEU A 64 16.90 3.54 16.56
CA LEU A 64 17.84 3.82 15.47
C LEU A 64 17.55 3.00 14.21
N ALA A 65 16.94 1.81 14.32
CA ALA A 65 16.68 0.96 13.17
C ALA A 65 15.58 1.57 12.30
N ARG A 66 14.50 2.07 12.92
CA ARG A 66 13.41 2.76 12.22
C ARG A 66 13.85 4.07 11.57
N LEU A 67 14.71 4.83 12.26
CA LEU A 67 15.34 6.03 11.69
C LEU A 67 16.20 5.67 10.47
N ALA A 68 16.99 4.60 10.54
CA ALA A 68 17.80 4.13 9.41
C ALA A 68 16.93 3.71 8.21
N THR A 69 15.81 3.01 8.44
CA THR A 69 14.86 2.67 7.37
C THR A 69 14.28 3.91 6.71
N LEU A 70 13.83 4.89 7.49
CA LEU A 70 13.32 6.15 6.93
C LEU A 70 14.41 6.88 6.13
N ASN A 71 15.63 6.96 6.66
CA ASN A 71 16.76 7.57 5.96
C ASN A 71 17.07 6.86 4.63
N GLN A 72 17.01 5.52 4.59
CA GLN A 72 17.18 4.76 3.34
C GLN A 72 16.05 5.04 2.34
N MET A 73 14.79 5.11 2.82
CA MET A 73 13.65 5.41 1.96
C MET A 73 13.65 6.86 1.46
N VAL A 74 14.23 7.78 2.23
CA VAL A 74 14.41 9.20 1.86
C VAL A 74 15.69 9.43 1.05
N ALA A 75 16.68 8.56 1.12
CA ALA A 75 17.87 8.63 0.28
C ALA A 75 17.55 8.36 -1.20
N GLY A 76 18.40 8.88 -2.07
CA GLY A 76 18.31 8.68 -3.52
C GLY A 76 17.32 9.59 -4.23
N ASN A 77 17.69 9.97 -5.46
CA ASN A 77 16.90 10.79 -6.36
C ASN A 77 15.94 9.90 -7.15
N ALA A 78 14.75 9.66 -6.59
CA ALA A 78 13.68 8.91 -7.22
C ALA A 78 12.32 9.45 -6.80
N LEU A 79 11.31 9.20 -7.63
CA LEU A 79 9.91 9.43 -7.30
C LEU A 79 9.49 8.50 -6.17
N LYS A 80 8.98 9.08 -5.08
CA LYS A 80 8.57 8.36 -3.87
C LYS A 80 7.09 8.48 -3.69
N MET A 81 6.47 7.35 -3.39
CA MET A 81 5.04 7.30 -3.17
C MET A 81 4.67 7.94 -1.84
N LEU A 82 3.68 8.82 -1.87
CA LEU A 82 3.08 9.46 -0.71
C LEU A 82 1.62 9.01 -0.64
N ILE A 83 1.24 8.47 0.51
CA ILE A 83 -0.12 8.01 0.78
C ILE A 83 -0.65 8.83 1.94
N ILE A 84 -1.85 9.39 1.76
CA ILE A 84 -2.55 10.15 2.79
C ILE A 84 -3.97 9.62 2.96
N ASP A 85 -4.37 9.38 4.21
CA ASP A 85 -5.70 8.89 4.55
C ASP A 85 -6.63 10.04 4.91
N THR A 86 -7.45 10.49 3.96
CA THR A 86 -8.38 11.62 4.14
C THR A 86 -9.81 11.14 4.46
N ASP A 87 -10.69 12.06 4.88
CA ASP A 87 -12.10 11.76 5.15
C ASP A 87 -12.85 11.21 3.92
N ILE A 88 -12.38 11.52 2.72
CA ILE A 88 -12.95 11.06 1.44
C ILE A 88 -12.29 9.77 0.92
N GLY A 89 -11.32 9.23 1.65
CA GLY A 89 -10.59 8.01 1.31
C GLY A 89 -9.09 8.20 1.21
N ARG A 90 -8.42 7.15 0.76
CA ARG A 90 -6.97 7.09 0.63
C ARG A 90 -6.53 7.70 -0.71
N LEU A 91 -5.64 8.68 -0.63
CA LEU A 91 -5.05 9.35 -1.80
C LEU A 91 -3.59 8.93 -1.97
N TYR A 92 -3.19 8.83 -3.22
CA TYR A 92 -1.87 8.40 -3.67
C TYR A 92 -1.25 9.49 -4.54
N GLY A 93 0.00 9.83 -4.26
CA GLY A 93 0.79 10.78 -5.03
C GLY A 93 2.24 10.35 -5.11
N TYR A 94 3.01 10.98 -6.00
CA TYR A 94 4.43 10.70 -6.17
C TYR A 94 5.22 12.01 -6.12
N GLY A 95 6.22 12.06 -5.27
CA GLY A 95 7.07 13.24 -5.09
C GLY A 95 8.54 12.89 -4.93
N GLU A 96 9.39 13.81 -5.36
CA GLU A 96 10.83 13.75 -5.17
C GLU A 96 11.22 14.56 -3.94
N VAL A 97 12.16 14.03 -3.16
CA VAL A 97 12.71 14.73 -2.00
C VAL A 97 13.80 15.66 -2.46
N THR A 98 13.65 16.96 -2.19
CA THR A 98 14.67 17.95 -2.54
C THR A 98 15.62 18.22 -1.38
N THR A 99 15.13 18.18 -0.13
CA THR A 99 15.94 18.46 1.07
C THR A 99 15.56 17.55 2.23
N PHE A 100 16.55 16.94 2.89
CA PHE A 100 16.36 16.12 4.08
C PHE A 100 17.63 16.05 4.93
N ALA A 101 17.56 16.44 6.22
CA ALA A 101 18.65 16.33 7.18
C ALA A 101 18.16 16.61 8.61
N TRP A 102 18.09 15.60 9.49
CA TRP A 102 17.62 15.72 10.87
C TRP A 102 18.29 16.85 11.67
N ALA A 103 17.52 17.48 12.58
CA ALA A 103 18.08 18.26 13.66
C ALA A 103 18.73 17.36 14.72
N ASP A 104 19.75 17.88 15.40
CA ASP A 104 20.51 17.14 16.43
C ASP A 104 19.77 17.04 17.78
N ASP A 105 18.67 17.78 17.96
CA ASP A 105 17.90 17.85 19.21
C ASP A 105 16.88 16.71 19.34
N THR A 106 16.56 16.32 20.58
CA THR A 106 15.54 15.30 20.89
C THR A 106 14.25 15.94 21.42
N PRO A 107 13.05 15.58 20.90
CA PRO A 107 12.80 14.62 19.82
C PRO A 107 13.36 15.11 18.48
N LEU A 108 13.83 14.17 17.66
CA LEU A 108 14.44 14.49 16.37
C LEU A 108 13.37 15.11 15.48
N MET A 109 13.53 16.38 15.16
CA MET A 109 12.61 17.12 14.30
C MET A 109 13.22 17.28 12.92
N GLN A 110 12.39 17.14 11.89
CA GLN A 110 12.78 17.39 10.52
C GLN A 110 11.68 18.01 9.68
N SER A 111 12.07 18.93 8.79
CA SER A 111 11.23 19.40 7.69
C SER A 111 11.80 18.92 6.35
N MET A 112 10.98 18.23 5.58
CA MET A 112 11.32 17.71 4.26
C MET A 112 10.51 18.44 3.19
N GLN A 113 11.20 18.97 2.18
CA GLN A 113 10.54 19.51 0.99
C GLN A 113 10.38 18.41 -0.06
N LEU A 114 9.18 18.31 -0.58
CA LEU A 114 8.81 17.37 -1.63
C LEU A 114 8.29 18.15 -2.83
N THR A 115 8.76 17.79 -4.02
CA THR A 115 8.22 18.28 -5.28
C THR A 115 7.48 17.14 -5.95
N MET A 116 6.20 17.31 -6.27
CA MET A 116 5.41 16.37 -7.07
C MET A 116 5.39 16.86 -8.52
N PRO A 117 6.14 16.21 -9.44
CA PRO A 117 6.11 16.59 -10.86
C PRO A 117 4.73 16.38 -11.48
N ASP A 118 4.01 15.35 -11.02
CA ASP A 118 2.58 15.19 -11.27
C ASP A 118 1.78 15.74 -10.08
N PRO A 119 1.08 16.88 -10.24
CA PRO A 119 0.38 17.54 -9.14
C PRO A 119 -0.95 16.88 -8.77
N HIS A 120 -1.35 15.79 -9.43
CA HIS A 120 -2.64 15.14 -9.17
C HIS A 120 -2.56 14.08 -8.08
N TRP A 121 -3.64 13.98 -7.30
CA TRP A 121 -3.86 12.88 -6.37
C TRP A 121 -4.70 11.82 -7.06
N TYR A 122 -4.35 10.56 -6.83
CA TYR A 122 -5.09 9.42 -7.32
C TYR A 122 -5.81 8.73 -6.16
N ALA A 123 -7.02 8.26 -6.40
CA ALA A 123 -7.74 7.39 -5.49
C ALA A 123 -7.94 6.05 -6.20
N LEU A 124 -7.71 4.94 -5.50
CA LEU A 124 -8.02 3.62 -6.04
C LEU A 124 -9.52 3.38 -5.90
N GLN A 125 -10.21 3.30 -7.03
CA GLN A 125 -11.59 2.85 -7.05
C GLN A 125 -11.59 1.31 -7.19
N PRO A 126 -12.17 0.57 -6.24
CA PRO A 126 -12.26 -0.88 -6.37
C PRO A 126 -13.15 -1.22 -7.56
N SER A 127 -12.55 -1.82 -8.58
CA SER A 127 -13.29 -2.48 -9.66
C SER A 127 -13.57 -3.91 -9.23
N THR A 128 -14.85 -4.27 -9.12
CA THR A 128 -15.26 -5.66 -8.88
C THR A 128 -15.05 -6.45 -10.16
N LEU A 129 -14.02 -7.31 -10.19
CA LEU A 129 -13.89 -8.34 -11.21
C LEU A 129 -14.76 -9.53 -10.80
N SER A 130 -15.96 -9.61 -11.36
CA SER A 130 -16.80 -10.80 -11.20
C SER A 130 -16.28 -11.88 -12.15
N LEU A 131 -15.58 -12.88 -11.61
CA LEU A 131 -15.30 -14.10 -12.36
C LEU A 131 -16.61 -14.88 -12.45
N GLU A 132 -17.17 -15.00 -13.65
CA GLU A 132 -18.31 -15.89 -13.87
C GLU A 132 -17.92 -17.32 -13.47
N PRO A 133 -18.82 -18.07 -12.81
CA PRO A 133 -18.55 -19.46 -12.49
C PRO A 133 -18.33 -20.25 -13.78
N SER A 134 -17.13 -20.80 -13.95
CA SER A 134 -16.84 -21.76 -15.01
C SER A 134 -17.65 -23.02 -14.74
N ILE A 135 -18.74 -23.20 -15.50
CA ILE A 135 -19.47 -24.46 -15.51
C ILE A 135 -18.70 -25.41 -16.41
N ALA A 136 -17.81 -26.20 -15.81
CA ALA A 136 -17.29 -27.38 -16.47
C ALA A 136 -18.45 -28.36 -16.64
N ASN A 137 -19.09 -28.39 -17.81
CA ASN A 137 -19.95 -29.50 -18.25
C ASN A 137 -19.08 -30.73 -18.55
N GLY A 138 -18.20 -31.09 -17.62
CA GLY A 138 -17.36 -32.27 -17.67
C GLY A 138 -18.25 -33.48 -17.47
N VAL A 139 -18.73 -34.04 -18.57
CA VAL A 139 -19.13 -35.44 -18.59
C VAL A 139 -17.88 -36.24 -18.22
N ILE A 140 -17.80 -36.70 -16.97
CA ILE A 140 -16.72 -37.57 -16.51
C ILE A 140 -17.03 -38.97 -17.05
N PHE A 141 -16.50 -39.30 -18.22
CA PHE A 141 -16.30 -40.70 -18.61
C PHE A 141 -14.87 -41.09 -18.25
N GLY A 142 -14.70 -41.79 -17.13
CA GLY A 142 -13.41 -42.37 -16.74
C GLY A 142 -13.35 -42.61 -15.24
N ASP A 143 -13.04 -43.85 -14.84
CA ASP A 143 -13.03 -44.33 -13.46
C ASP A 143 -12.33 -43.38 -12.48
N PRO A 144 -12.82 -43.29 -11.23
CA PRO A 144 -12.22 -42.43 -10.21
C PRO A 144 -10.77 -42.84 -9.96
N VAL A 145 -9.84 -41.99 -10.38
CA VAL A 145 -8.42 -42.09 -10.00
C VAL A 145 -8.34 -41.82 -8.51
N ARG A 146 -8.17 -42.89 -7.72
CA ARG A 146 -7.84 -42.80 -6.30
C ARG A 146 -6.41 -42.29 -6.17
N ILE A 147 -6.24 -41.00 -5.86
CA ILE A 147 -4.94 -40.46 -5.49
C ILE A 147 -4.66 -40.87 -4.04
N ALA A 148 -3.84 -41.91 -3.86
CA ALA A 148 -3.26 -42.22 -2.57
C ALA A 148 -2.15 -41.21 -2.29
N LEU A 149 -2.37 -40.29 -1.36
CA LEU A 149 -1.30 -39.49 -0.76
C LEU A 149 -0.59 -40.40 0.25
N ASP A 150 0.48 -41.06 -0.20
CA ASP A 150 1.40 -41.75 0.70
C ASP A 150 2.21 -40.69 1.45
N ALA A 151 1.72 -40.33 2.65
CA ALA A 151 2.51 -39.60 3.62
C ALA A 151 3.58 -40.58 4.15
N GLY A 152 4.69 -40.64 3.44
CA GLY A 152 5.80 -41.53 3.77
C GLY A 152 6.21 -41.39 5.23
N GLY A 153 6.15 -42.52 5.94
CA GLY A 153 6.87 -42.74 7.18
C GLY A 153 6.07 -42.50 8.46
N SER A 154 5.35 -43.53 8.89
CA SER A 154 5.57 -44.20 10.18
C SER A 154 4.27 -44.89 10.59
N ASP A 155 4.41 -46.15 10.92
CA ASP A 155 3.35 -47.07 11.28
C ASP A 155 2.36 -46.42 12.26
N ASN A 156 1.08 -46.45 11.89
CA ASN A 156 -0.10 -45.96 12.62
C ASN A 156 -0.63 -44.54 12.30
N ALA A 157 -0.60 -44.11 11.03
CA ALA A 157 -1.26 -42.89 10.58
C ALA A 157 -2.71 -43.15 10.11
N ALA A 158 -3.67 -42.49 10.78
CA ALA A 158 -5.08 -42.46 10.40
C ALA A 158 -5.24 -42.07 8.91
N ARG A 159 -5.95 -42.91 8.15
CA ARG A 159 -6.32 -42.61 6.76
C ARG A 159 -7.42 -41.56 6.75
N THR A 160 -7.06 -40.30 6.49
CA THR A 160 -8.04 -39.25 6.22
C THR A 160 -8.55 -39.42 4.79
N ILE A 161 -9.73 -40.02 4.64
CA ILE A 161 -10.47 -40.04 3.38
C ILE A 161 -11.22 -38.70 3.29
N LEU A 162 -10.80 -37.84 2.37
CA LEU A 162 -11.53 -36.63 2.02
C LEU A 162 -12.64 -37.00 1.05
N ASP A 163 -13.81 -37.33 1.57
CA ASP A 163 -15.03 -37.42 0.77
C ASP A 163 -15.46 -35.99 0.41
N ALA A 164 -15.36 -35.64 -0.87
CA ALA A 164 -15.69 -34.33 -1.40
C ALA A 164 -17.22 -34.05 -1.48
N ASP A 165 -18.06 -34.92 -0.91
CA ASP A 165 -19.49 -34.99 -1.23
C ASP A 165 -20.43 -34.93 0.00
N ASN A 166 -20.03 -34.26 1.08
CA ASN A 166 -20.99 -34.00 2.16
C ASN A 166 -20.80 -32.62 2.80
N SER A 167 -21.84 -31.80 2.73
CA SER A 167 -21.95 -30.46 3.34
C SER A 167 -22.05 -30.50 4.87
N ASP A 168 -21.49 -31.53 5.51
CA ASP A 168 -21.50 -31.73 6.97
C ASP A 168 -20.27 -32.52 7.44
N SER A 169 -19.08 -32.17 6.91
CA SER A 169 -17.83 -32.86 7.20
C SER A 169 -17.24 -32.46 8.56
N ALA A 170 -17.87 -32.92 9.64
CA ALA A 170 -17.13 -33.18 10.86
C ALA A 170 -16.08 -34.26 10.54
N ALA A 171 -14.79 -33.89 10.53
CA ALA A 171 -13.69 -34.82 10.36
C ALA A 171 -13.81 -35.97 11.37
N ARG A 172 -14.29 -37.13 10.93
CA ARG A 172 -14.35 -38.34 11.76
C ARG A 172 -12.99 -39.01 11.73
N THR A 173 -12.15 -38.65 12.69
CA THR A 173 -10.95 -39.43 13.03
C THR A 173 -11.41 -40.73 13.69
N GLN A 174 -11.46 -41.82 12.94
CA GLN A 174 -11.74 -43.14 13.49
C GLN A 174 -10.43 -43.68 14.10
N LEU A 175 -10.30 -43.57 15.43
CA LEU A 175 -9.25 -44.24 16.19
C LEU A 175 -9.61 -45.71 16.32
N ASP A 176 -8.85 -46.59 15.68
CA ASP A 176 -8.94 -48.03 15.90
C ASP A 176 -8.35 -48.34 17.29
N ALA A 177 -9.22 -48.59 18.26
CA ALA A 177 -8.83 -49.08 19.57
C ALA A 177 -8.57 -50.58 19.44
N GLY A 178 -7.29 -50.94 19.36
CA GLY A 178 -6.84 -52.33 19.21
C GLY A 178 -7.46 -53.29 20.22
N GLY A 179 -7.88 -54.45 19.73
CA GLY A 179 -8.28 -55.60 20.52
C GLY A 179 -7.40 -56.80 20.17
N SER A 180 -6.44 -57.09 21.02
CA SER A 180 -5.62 -58.31 21.01
C SER A 180 -6.44 -59.56 21.34
N ASN A 181 -6.19 -60.64 20.61
CA ASN A 181 -6.03 -62.00 21.14
C ASN A 181 -5.23 -62.85 20.13
#